data_AF-A0A2V6HKV0-F1
#
_entry.id   AF-A0A2V6HKV0-F1
#
_cell.length_a   1.000
_cell.length_b   1.000
_cell.length_c   1.000
_cell.angle_alpha   90.00
_cell.angle_beta   90.00
_cell.angle_gamma   90.00
#
_symmetry.space_group_name_H-M   'P 1'
#
loop_
_entity.id
_entity.type
_entity.pdbx_description
1 polymer ?
#
loop_
_entity_poly.entity_id
_entity_poly.type
_entity_poly.pdbx_seq_one_letter_code
_entity_poly.pdbx_strand_id
1 'polypeptide(L)'
;MSYDDLESDYDRRVIDHAISYAQGHVHTNGLENFWSLLKRALHGTYVNVEPFHLFRYLDEQAFRFNERKDNDQGRFITAIQGIIGKGLRYAKLIGQKDGGSLPPTATATWQMA
;
A
#
# COMPACT_ATOMS: atom_id res chain seq x y z
N MET A 1 -8.17 -28.49 2.64
CA MET A 1 -6.70 -28.42 2.78
C MET A 1 -6.44 -27.92 4.19
N SER A 2 -5.85 -28.77 5.03
CA SER A 2 -5.53 -28.41 6.42
C SER A 2 -4.24 -27.61 6.42
N TYR A 3 -4.12 -26.62 7.30
CA TYR A 3 -2.91 -25.78 7.42
C TYR A 3 -1.73 -26.53 8.11
N ASP A 4 -1.82 -27.85 8.23
CA ASP A 4 -0.86 -28.69 8.93
C ASP A 4 0.50 -28.70 8.22
N ASP A 5 0.52 -28.62 6.89
CA ASP A 5 1.75 -28.65 6.09
C ASP A 5 2.57 -27.34 6.17
N LEU A 6 2.04 -26.29 6.82
CA LEU A 6 2.72 -25.00 7.00
C LEU A 6 3.41 -24.87 8.37
N GLU A 7 3.36 -25.91 9.20
CA GLU A 7 3.97 -25.91 10.53
C GLU A 7 5.49 -25.83 10.51
N SER A 8 6.14 -26.27 9.42
CA SER A 8 7.60 -26.15 9.28
C SER A 8 8.08 -24.71 9.18
N ASP A 9 7.24 -23.83 8.63
CA ASP A 9 7.63 -22.49 8.23
C ASP A 9 7.03 -21.40 9.14
N TYR A 10 6.00 -21.73 9.93
CA TYR A 10 5.26 -20.76 10.75
C TYR A 10 4.96 -21.27 12.16
N ASP A 11 5.27 -20.46 13.21
CA ASP A 11 4.83 -20.71 14.60
C ASP A 11 3.32 -20.49 14.71
N ARG A 12 2.55 -21.58 14.68
CA ARG A 12 1.10 -21.54 14.89
C ARG A 12 0.79 -21.61 16.39
N ARG A 13 -0.11 -20.75 16.84
CA ARG A 13 -0.65 -20.82 18.21
C ARG A 13 -2.15 -20.77 18.16
N VAL A 14 -2.77 -21.62 18.97
CA VAL A 14 -4.23 -21.74 19.09
C VAL A 14 -4.61 -21.47 20.53
N ILE A 15 -5.69 -20.72 20.72
CA ILE A 15 -6.27 -20.45 22.03
C ILE A 15 -7.62 -21.12 22.12
N ASP A 16 -7.86 -21.74 23.27
CA ASP A 16 -9.18 -22.18 23.66
C ASP A 16 -10.04 -21.00 24.11
N HIS A 17 -11.01 -20.64 23.27
CA HIS A 17 -11.93 -19.54 23.50
C HIS A 17 -12.99 -19.84 24.56
N ALA A 18 -13.08 -21.08 25.07
CA ALA A 18 -13.89 -21.41 26.24
C ALA A 18 -13.23 -20.95 27.55
N ILE A 19 -11.92 -20.74 27.55
CA ILE A 19 -11.13 -20.38 28.74
C ILE A 19 -10.62 -18.93 28.66
N SER A 20 -10.17 -18.49 27.48
CA SER A 20 -9.62 -17.15 27.31
C SER A 20 -9.86 -16.58 25.91
N TYR A 21 -10.17 -15.28 25.84
CA TYR A 21 -10.43 -14.60 24.56
C TYR A 21 -9.16 -14.11 23.84
N ALA A 22 -8.06 -13.90 24.56
CA ALA A 22 -6.78 -13.48 24.00
C ALA A 22 -5.64 -13.85 24.95
N GLN A 23 -4.49 -14.21 24.39
CA GLN A 23 -3.26 -14.46 25.13
C GLN A 23 -2.12 -13.67 24.50
N GLY A 24 -1.86 -12.48 25.05
CA GLY A 24 -0.86 -11.56 24.49
C GLY A 24 -1.19 -11.20 23.04
N HIS A 25 -0.30 -11.52 22.11
CA HIS A 25 -0.47 -11.29 20.67
C HIS A 25 -1.16 -12.44 19.92
N VAL A 26 -1.49 -13.52 20.61
CA VAL A 26 -2.25 -14.62 20.03
C VAL A 26 -3.73 -14.25 20.16
N HIS A 27 -4.32 -13.76 19.07
CA HIS A 27 -5.74 -13.45 18.94
C HIS A 27 -6.08 -13.11 17.47
N THR A 28 -7.34 -13.23 17.06
CA THR A 28 -7.80 -12.85 15.70
C THR A 28 -8.24 -11.38 15.59
N ASN A 29 -8.46 -10.69 16.71
CA ASN A 29 -8.97 -9.32 16.75
C ASN A 29 -8.21 -8.32 15.86
N GLY A 30 -6.88 -8.44 15.78
CA GLY A 30 -6.06 -7.57 14.93
C GLY A 30 -6.35 -7.76 13.44
N LEU A 31 -6.48 -9.01 13.00
CA LEU A 31 -6.78 -9.37 11.62
C LEU A 31 -8.21 -8.97 11.25
N GLU A 32 -9.17 -9.22 12.13
CA GLU A 32 -10.58 -8.83 11.93
C GLU A 32 -10.74 -7.31 11.80
N ASN A 33 -10.02 -6.55 12.62
CA ASN A 33 -9.98 -5.09 12.53
C ASN A 33 -9.41 -4.64 11.17
N PHE A 34 -8.27 -5.21 10.75
CA PHE A 34 -7.66 -4.91 9.45
C PHE A 34 -8.64 -5.11 8.29
N TRP A 35 -9.29 -6.28 8.22
CA TRP A 35 -10.26 -6.58 7.15
C TRP A 35 -11.51 -5.71 7.22
N SER A 36 -11.95 -5.33 8.42
CA SER A 36 -13.10 -4.44 8.59
C SER A 36 -12.82 -3.04 8.03
N LEU A 37 -11.61 -2.52 8.24
CA LEU A 37 -11.18 -1.24 7.68
C LEU A 37 -11.00 -1.31 6.17
N LEU A 38 -10.37 -2.37 5.65
CA LEU A 38 -10.19 -2.57 4.21
C LEU A 38 -11.54 -2.56 3.47
N LYS A 39 -12.49 -3.37 3.94
CA LYS A 39 -13.83 -3.45 3.33
C LYS A 39 -14.52 -2.09 3.34
N ARG A 40 -14.40 -1.32 4.43
CA ARG A 40 -14.98 0.03 4.50
C ARG A 40 -14.33 0.99 3.50
N ALA A 41 -13.01 0.92 3.31
CA ALA A 41 -12.31 1.73 2.31
C ALA A 41 -12.75 1.35 0.88
N LEU A 42 -12.87 0.05 0.59
CA LEU A 42 -13.37 -0.48 -0.70
C LEU A 42 -14.80 -0.04 -1.00
N HIS A 43 -15.68 0.00 -0.01
CA HIS A 43 -17.07 0.42 -0.22
C HIS A 43 -17.27 1.95 -0.21
N GLY A 44 -16.44 2.69 0.52
CA GLY A 44 -16.66 4.12 0.77
C GLY A 44 -15.74 5.06 -0.01
N THR A 45 -14.46 4.74 -0.13
CA THR A 45 -13.45 5.65 -0.70
C THR A 45 -13.21 5.37 -2.18
N TYR A 46 -13.20 4.11 -2.59
CA TYR A 46 -12.96 3.74 -3.99
C TYR A 46 -14.27 3.52 -4.73
N VAL A 47 -14.42 4.15 -5.90
CA VAL A 47 -15.64 4.07 -6.71
C VAL A 47 -15.62 2.86 -7.65
N ASN A 48 -14.47 2.62 -8.30
CA ASN A 48 -14.27 1.48 -9.21
C ASN A 48 -13.01 0.74 -8.79
N VAL A 49 -13.19 -0.50 -8.36
CA VAL A 49 -12.09 -1.39 -7.94
C VAL A 49 -11.96 -2.47 -9.00
N GLU A 50 -10.83 -2.48 -9.69
CA GLU A 50 -10.51 -3.52 -10.66
C GLU A 50 -9.66 -4.62 -10.01
N PRO A 51 -9.93 -5.91 -10.29
CA PRO A 51 -9.24 -7.03 -9.63
C PRO A 51 -7.71 -7.00 -9.77
N PHE A 52 -7.20 -6.50 -10.90
CA PHE A 52 -5.76 -6.44 -11.15
C PHE A 52 -5.04 -5.35 -10.34
N HIS A 53 -5.77 -4.47 -9.66
CA HIS A 53 -5.21 -3.48 -8.74
C HIS A 53 -5.40 -3.83 -7.26
N LEU A 54 -5.97 -5.00 -6.96
CA LEU A 54 -6.28 -5.41 -5.58
C LEU A 54 -5.06 -5.38 -4.66
N PHE A 55 -3.89 -5.78 -5.16
CA PHE A 55 -2.64 -5.73 -4.41
C PHE A 55 -2.27 -4.31 -3.96
N ARG A 56 -2.55 -3.29 -4.79
CA ARG A 56 -2.24 -1.89 -4.46
C ARG A 56 -3.11 -1.36 -3.32
N TYR A 57 -4.38 -1.75 -3.30
CA TYR A 57 -5.30 -1.41 -2.21
C TYR A 57 -4.89 -2.10 -0.90
N LEU A 58 -4.42 -3.34 -0.99
CA LEU A 58 -3.86 -4.06 0.16
C LEU A 58 -2.59 -3.39 0.69
N ASP A 59 -1.67 -3.00 -0.20
CA ASP A 59 -0.43 -2.31 0.18
C ASP A 59 -0.72 -0.97 0.87
N GLU A 60 -1.67 -0.18 0.33
CA GLU A 60 -2.10 1.07 0.96
C GLU A 60 -2.71 0.81 2.35
N GLN A 61 -3.60 -0.17 2.46
CA GLN A 61 -4.26 -0.49 3.72
C GLN A 61 -3.26 -1.02 4.76
N ALA A 62 -2.26 -1.81 4.36
CA ALA A 62 -1.16 -2.25 5.22
C ALA A 62 -0.36 -1.06 5.75
N PHE A 63 0.03 -0.14 4.86
CA PHE A 63 0.70 1.10 5.25
C PHE A 63 -0.13 1.91 6.26
N ARG A 64 -1.42 2.15 5.97
CA ARG A 64 -2.32 2.91 6.84
C ARG A 64 -2.55 2.23 8.19
N PHE A 65 -2.65 0.90 8.22
CA PHE A 65 -2.88 0.15 9.45
C PHE A 65 -1.66 0.12 10.37
N ASN A 66 -0.46 0.03 9.80
CA ASN A 66 0.79 0.02 10.54
C ASN A 66 1.16 1.40 11.08
N GLU A 67 1.00 2.44 10.28
CA GLU A 67 1.31 3.83 10.66
C GLU A 67 0.18 4.53 11.42
N ARG A 68 -0.85 3.80 11.87
CA ARG A 68 -2.07 4.37 12.50
C ARG A 68 -1.83 5.09 13.83
N LYS A 69 -0.69 4.83 14.47
CA LYS A 69 -0.34 5.41 15.78
C LYS A 69 0.40 6.74 15.64
N ASP A 70 0.84 7.07 14.44
CA ASP A 70 1.55 8.31 14.15
C ASP A 70 0.57 9.42 13.74
N ASN A 71 1.02 10.67 13.79
CA ASN A 71 0.27 11.83 13.34
C ASN A 71 0.28 11.92 11.81
N ASP A 72 -0.64 12.68 11.21
CA ASP A 72 -0.74 12.85 9.76
C ASP A 72 0.56 13.43 9.14
N GLN A 73 1.25 14.30 9.88
CA GLN A 73 2.56 14.80 9.46
C GLN A 73 3.61 13.68 9.36
N GLY A 74 3.68 12.78 10.36
CA GLY A 74 4.64 11.68 10.36
C GLY A 74 4.34 10.68 9.26
N ARG A 75 3.07 10.32 9.09
CA ARG A 75 2.60 9.48 7.98
C ARG A 75 2.97 10.05 6.60
N PHE A 76 2.83 11.37 6.42
CA PHE A 76 3.20 12.03 5.18
C PHE A 76 4.71 11.97 4.91
N ILE A 77 5.54 12.21 5.93
CA ILE A 77 7.00 12.11 5.81
C ILE A 77 7.42 10.68 5.44
N THR A 78 6.87 9.66 6.11
CA THR A 78 7.14 8.24 5.81
C THR A 78 6.76 7.88 4.37
N ALA A 79 5.61 8.37 3.89
CA ALA A 79 5.20 8.16 2.51
C ALA A 79 6.17 8.79 1.50
N ILE A 80 6.64 10.03 1.75
CA ILE A 80 7.62 10.70 0.88
C ILE A 80 8.93 9.94 0.82
N GLN A 81 9.43 9.46 1.96
CA GLN A 81 10.67 8.67 2.01
C GLN A 81 10.57 7.44 1.11
N GLY A 82 9.41 6.78 1.07
CA GLY A 82 9.15 5.63 0.21
C GLY A 82 9.13 5.92 -1.30
N ILE A 83 8.99 7.19 -1.70
CA ILE A 83 8.93 7.65 -3.09
C ILE A 83 10.32 7.97 -3.65
N ILE A 84 11.31 8.24 -2.79
CA ILE A 84 12.67 8.60 -3.21
C ILE A 84 13.25 7.50 -4.12
N GLY A 85 13.74 7.89 -5.30
CA GLY A 85 14.30 6.98 -6.30
C GLY A 85 13.27 6.23 -7.16
N LYS A 86 11.97 6.35 -6.88
CA LYS A 86 10.88 5.69 -7.63
C LYS A 86 10.14 6.61 -8.61
N GLY A 87 10.67 7.81 -8.87
CA GLY A 87 10.04 8.79 -9.75
C GLY A 87 9.83 8.29 -11.18
N LEU A 88 8.62 8.47 -11.71
CA LEU A 88 8.27 8.22 -13.11
C LEU A 88 8.47 9.51 -13.93
N ARG A 89 9.56 9.57 -14.69
CA ARG A 89 9.76 10.65 -15.67
C ARG A 89 8.83 10.45 -16.86
N TYR A 90 8.39 11.54 -17.49
CA TYR A 90 7.54 11.49 -18.70
C TYR A 90 8.15 10.61 -19.80
N ALA A 91 9.46 10.71 -20.04
CA ALA A 91 10.19 9.85 -20.97
C ALA A 91 10.03 8.34 -20.67
N LYS A 92 9.97 7.96 -19.38
CA LYS A 92 9.75 6.57 -18.94
C LYS A 92 8.30 6.12 -19.16
N LEU A 93 7.33 7.04 -19.07
CA LEU A 93 5.90 6.74 -19.31
C LEU A 93 5.60 6.49 -20.79
N ILE A 94 6.29 7.19 -21.71
CA ILE A 94 6.13 7.00 -23.16
C ILE A 94 7.00 5.88 -23.73
N GLY A 95 7.71 5.12 -22.89
CA GLY A 95 8.56 4.01 -23.34
C GLY A 95 9.81 4.43 -24.11
N GLN A 96 10.27 5.68 -23.97
CA GLN A 96 11.52 6.15 -24.57
C GLN A 96 12.69 5.41 -23.90
N LYS A 97 13.42 4.59 -24.67
CA LYS A 97 14.46 3.68 -24.15
C LYS A 97 15.68 4.40 -23.58
N ASP A 98 15.88 5.64 -23.99
CA ASP A 98 16.95 6.51 -23.50
C ASP A 98 16.28 7.63 -22.72
N GLY A 99 16.69 7.85 -21.47
CA GLY A 99 16.13 8.86 -20.58
C GLY A 99 16.11 10.23 -21.23
N GLY A 100 15.00 10.52 -21.92
CA GLY A 100 14.89 11.65 -22.83
C GLY A 100 15.11 12.94 -22.09
N SER A 101 16.08 13.73 -22.56
CA SER A 101 16.05 15.16 -22.36
C SER A 101 14.66 15.66 -22.73
N LEU A 102 14.15 16.64 -21.97
CA LEU A 102 12.93 17.35 -22.35
C LEU A 102 13.03 17.73 -23.85
N PRO A 103 11.94 17.61 -24.63
CA PRO A 103 11.95 18.13 -25.99
C PRO A 103 12.46 19.57 -25.92
N PRO A 104 13.40 19.98 -26.80
CA PRO A 104 13.96 21.32 -26.74
C PRO A 104 12.80 22.31 -26.71
N THR A 105 12.69 23.05 -25.61
CA THR A 105 11.66 24.07 -25.46
C THR A 105 11.80 24.99 -26.67
N ALA A 106 10.75 25.14 -27.46
CA ALA A 106 10.72 26.05 -28.59
C ALA A 106 10.87 27.48 -28.05
N THR A 107 12.12 27.89 -27.85
CA THR A 107 12.49 29.17 -27.21
C THR A 107 12.65 30.27 -28.26
N ALA A 108 12.02 30.16 -29.44
CA ALA A 108 12.32 31.06 -30.55
C ALA A 108 11.17 31.28 -31.55
N THR A 109 9.98 31.66 -31.08
CA THR A 109 8.96 32.20 -32.01
C THR A 109 8.13 33.39 -31.50
N TRP A 110 8.34 33.87 -30.27
CA TRP A 110 7.58 35.02 -29.73
C TRP A 110 8.38 36.34 -29.67
N GLN A 111 9.34 36.53 -30.57
CA GLN A 111 10.20 37.74 -30.61
C GLN A 111 10.02 38.61 -31.86
N MET A 112 8.95 38.42 -32.64
CA MET A 112 8.64 39.29 -33.78
C MET A 112 7.15 39.67 -33.81
N ALA A 113 6.79 40.64 -32.98
CA ALA A 113 5.62 41.50 -33.14
C ALA A 113 5.94 42.87 -32.55
#